data_AF-A0AB39TXN0-F1
#
_entry.id   AF-A0AB39TXN0-F1
#
_cell.length_a   1.000
_cell.length_b   1.000
_cell.length_c   1.000
_cell.angle_alpha   90.00
_cell.angle_beta   90.00
_cell.angle_gamma   90.00
#
_symmetry.space_group_name_H-M   'P 1'
#
loop_
_entity.id
_entity.type
_entity.pdbx_description
1 polymer ?
#
loop_
_entity_poly.entity_id
_entity_poly.type
_entity_poly.pdbx_seq_one_letter_code
_entity_poly.pdbx_strand_id
1 'polypeptide(L)'
;MIAELSLYEGIRWLGKALSAAGFRSWDVTDDGLHYRQVTEGVGWSQPAGVRPEAWPPGALGCLRVSWIPDPAYQRDCRTGHVPSGAAEHWQASTKALLGVLRELGLGAAVTGPPRTAETHTSAELLVWQPGPDTPAQWSPPGAWAGVPPTRPNHVDGWPRWNEPDPCREVADALRVRARKREVEGQPAIGSVSVRDQDGVLWPPGAHACVCALWCLAEGHRRDASGPRSAASQLHWHGGIGQLQDDLSALGYQSRTAWEHHAATREGFARVLVWRGARPAASP
;
A
#
# COMPACT_ATOMS: atom_id res chain seq x y z
N MET A 1 -13.32 0.37 16.53
CA MET A 1 -12.04 0.01 17.18
C MET A 1 -10.83 0.60 16.47
N ILE A 2 -10.46 0.25 15.23
CA ILE A 2 -9.33 0.91 14.53
C ILE A 2 -9.63 2.40 14.27
N ALA A 3 -10.85 2.73 13.84
CA ALA A 3 -11.26 4.08 13.46
C ALA A 3 -11.28 5.10 14.62
N GLU A 4 -11.36 4.61 15.86
CA GLU A 4 -11.46 5.42 17.07
C GLU A 4 -10.10 5.66 17.73
N LEU A 5 -9.06 4.97 17.25
CA LEU A 5 -7.71 5.04 17.76
C LEU A 5 -6.87 5.94 16.87
N SER A 6 -5.90 6.65 17.44
CA SER A 6 -4.82 7.18 16.62
C SER A 6 -4.12 6.05 15.87
N LEU A 7 -3.45 6.38 14.75
CA LEU A 7 -2.73 5.36 13.97
C LEU A 7 -1.76 4.55 14.84
N TYR A 8 -1.07 5.21 15.77
CA TYR A 8 -0.13 4.58 16.69
C TYR A 8 -0.84 3.62 17.66
N GLU A 9 -1.96 4.04 18.24
CA GLU A 9 -2.75 3.20 19.13
C GLU A 9 -3.38 2.01 18.41
N GLY A 10 -3.86 2.20 17.17
CA GLY A 10 -4.39 1.11 16.34
C GLY A 10 -3.34 0.05 16.02
N ILE A 11 -2.11 0.48 15.70
CA ILE A 11 -0.96 -0.42 15.49
C ILE A 11 -0.65 -1.20 16.78
N ARG A 12 -0.53 -0.51 17.92
CA ARG A 12 -0.24 -1.16 19.21
C ARG A 12 -1.33 -2.14 19.63
N TRP A 13 -2.59 -1.76 19.47
CA TRP A 13 -3.74 -2.60 19.78
C TRP A 13 -3.72 -3.88 18.95
N LEU A 14 -3.61 -3.76 17.62
CA LEU A 14 -3.62 -4.93 16.73
C LEU A 14 -2.41 -5.84 17.03
N GLY A 15 -1.25 -5.26 17.33
CA GLY A 15 -0.10 -6.03 17.78
C GLY A 15 -0.42 -6.88 19.00
N LYS A 16 -0.94 -6.27 20.08
CA LYS A 16 -1.32 -7.00 21.30
C LYS A 16 -2.33 -8.13 21.02
N ALA A 17 -3.33 -7.88 20.17
CA ALA A 17 -4.35 -8.86 19.81
C ALA A 17 -3.74 -10.06 19.06
N LEU A 18 -2.87 -9.81 18.08
CA LEU A 18 -2.16 -10.87 17.34
C LEU A 18 -1.24 -11.67 18.27
N SER A 19 -0.52 -11.00 19.18
CA SER A 19 0.32 -11.67 20.19
C SER A 19 -0.47 -12.62 21.08
N ALA A 20 -1.66 -12.20 21.54
CA ALA A 20 -2.53 -13.04 22.36
C ALA A 20 -3.02 -14.29 21.61
N ALA A 21 -3.10 -14.23 20.28
CA ALA A 21 -3.44 -15.34 19.40
C ALA A 21 -2.23 -16.18 18.96
N GLY A 22 -1.04 -15.96 19.53
CA GLY A 22 0.18 -16.70 19.22
C GLY A 22 0.98 -16.16 18.03
N PHE A 23 0.47 -15.16 17.31
CA PHE A 23 1.21 -14.42 16.29
C PHE A 23 1.96 -13.28 16.96
N ARG A 24 3.20 -13.52 17.40
CA ARG A 24 3.94 -12.52 18.16
C ARG A 24 4.01 -11.20 17.40
N SER A 25 3.56 -10.14 18.06
CA SER A 25 3.77 -8.77 17.65
C SER A 25 5.07 -8.25 18.25
N TRP A 26 5.62 -7.25 17.58
CA TRP A 26 6.69 -6.41 18.10
C TRP A 26 6.47 -6.02 19.58
N ASP A 27 7.48 -6.24 20.44
CA ASP A 27 7.58 -5.55 21.73
C ASP A 27 7.98 -4.11 21.42
N VAL A 28 6.99 -3.21 21.38
CA VAL A 28 7.25 -1.76 21.34
C VAL A 28 7.70 -1.37 22.75
N THR A 29 9.01 -1.30 22.99
CA THR A 29 9.56 -0.60 24.15
C THR A 29 9.23 0.90 24.04
N ASP A 30 9.16 1.62 25.17
CA ASP A 30 8.75 3.04 25.18
C ASP A 30 9.68 3.97 24.37
N ASP A 31 10.87 3.50 24.00
CA ASP A 31 11.89 4.13 23.15
C ASP A 31 11.83 3.69 21.67
N GLY A 32 10.92 2.78 21.31
CA GLY A 32 10.36 2.68 19.96
C GLY A 32 11.08 1.80 18.94
N LEU A 33 12.24 1.18 19.20
CA LEU A 33 12.97 0.40 18.18
C LEU A 33 13.86 -0.72 18.75
N HIS A 34 13.30 -1.88 19.12
CA HIS A 34 14.10 -3.10 19.32
C HIS A 34 13.42 -4.38 18.78
N TYR A 35 14.22 -5.22 18.10
CA TYR A 35 13.80 -6.45 17.44
C TYR A 35 14.17 -7.67 18.29
N ARG A 36 13.21 -8.56 18.58
CA ARG A 36 13.52 -9.87 19.17
C ARG A 36 12.68 -10.96 18.52
N GLN A 37 13.33 -12.04 18.09
CA GLN A 37 12.68 -13.29 17.68
C GLN A 37 12.21 -14.00 18.96
N VAL A 38 10.93 -14.41 19.06
CA VAL A 38 10.44 -14.93 20.34
C VAL A 38 9.60 -16.22 20.30
N THR A 39 9.29 -16.86 19.17
CA THR A 39 8.93 -18.31 19.20
C THR A 39 9.25 -19.02 17.92
N GLU A 40 9.75 -20.25 18.06
CA GLU A 40 9.98 -21.19 16.98
C GLU A 40 8.65 -21.66 16.37
N GLY A 41 8.60 -21.76 15.05
CA GLY A 41 7.62 -22.54 14.30
C GLY A 41 6.39 -21.82 13.75
N VAL A 42 6.15 -20.53 14.07
CA VAL A 42 4.97 -19.76 13.57
C VAL A 42 5.36 -18.47 12.83
N GLY A 43 6.51 -17.89 13.15
CA GLY A 43 6.91 -16.56 12.66
C GLY A 43 6.35 -15.42 13.53
N TRP A 44 6.35 -14.20 12.99
CA TRP A 44 5.92 -12.99 13.70
C TRP A 44 5.16 -12.02 12.78
N SER A 45 4.39 -11.10 13.38
CA SER A 45 3.54 -10.15 12.64
C SER A 45 3.87 -8.70 12.98
N GLN A 46 3.82 -7.83 11.97
CA GLN A 46 4.08 -6.41 12.07
C GLN A 46 2.92 -5.59 11.51
N PRO A 47 2.04 -5.04 12.37
CA PRO A 47 1.06 -4.08 11.93
C PRO A 47 1.74 -2.74 11.60
N ALA A 48 1.26 -2.08 10.55
CA ALA A 48 1.67 -0.74 10.18
C ALA A 48 0.50 0.04 9.58
N GLY A 49 0.58 1.36 9.66
CA GLY A 49 -0.48 2.24 9.17
C GLY A 49 -0.63 2.20 7.66
N VAL A 50 -1.88 2.21 7.19
CA VAL A 50 -2.19 2.32 5.76
C VAL A 50 -2.84 3.66 5.49
N ARG A 51 -2.44 4.28 4.39
CA ARG A 51 -2.99 5.58 3.98
C ARG A 51 -4.37 5.40 3.32
N PRO A 52 -5.29 6.37 3.49
CA PRO A 52 -6.70 6.19 3.14
C PRO A 52 -6.96 5.96 1.65
N GLU A 53 -6.10 6.46 0.77
CA GLU A 53 -6.17 6.23 -0.67
C GLU A 53 -5.98 4.75 -1.06
N ALA A 54 -5.50 3.90 -0.15
CA ALA A 54 -5.35 2.46 -0.33
C ALA A 54 -6.46 1.65 0.36
N TRP A 55 -7.35 2.28 1.15
CA TRP A 55 -8.36 1.56 1.92
C TRP A 55 -9.39 0.87 1.00
N PRO A 56 -9.98 -0.23 1.46
CA PRO A 56 -11.22 -0.74 0.86
C PRO A 56 -12.30 0.35 0.90
N PRO A 57 -13.19 0.44 -0.12
CA PRO A 57 -14.33 1.34 -0.09
C PRO A 57 -15.16 1.14 1.19
N GLY A 58 -15.59 2.24 1.82
CA GLY A 58 -16.44 2.20 3.02
C GLY A 58 -15.75 1.74 4.31
N ALA A 59 -14.44 1.43 4.30
CA ALA A 59 -13.71 1.03 5.51
C ALA A 59 -13.52 2.22 6.47
N LEU A 60 -13.65 1.97 7.77
CA LEU A 60 -13.54 3.01 8.80
C LEU A 60 -12.10 3.23 9.28
N GLY A 61 -11.23 2.23 9.08
CA GLY A 61 -9.81 2.28 9.42
C GLY A 61 -9.10 1.11 8.78
N CYS A 62 -7.82 1.26 8.46
CA CYS A 62 -7.07 0.22 7.76
C CYS A 62 -5.59 0.21 8.17
N LEU A 63 -5.07 -1.00 8.31
CA LEU A 63 -3.69 -1.32 8.64
C LEU A 63 -3.18 -2.36 7.65
N ARG A 64 -1.86 -2.42 7.46
CA ARG A 64 -1.19 -3.53 6.80
C ARG A 64 -0.61 -4.41 7.90
N VAL A 65 -0.62 -5.71 7.70
CA VAL A 65 0.07 -6.66 8.56
C VAL A 65 1.08 -7.40 7.71
N SER A 66 2.35 -7.24 8.02
CA SER A 66 3.42 -8.05 7.44
C SER A 66 3.66 -9.25 8.35
N TRP A 67 3.44 -10.47 7.84
CA TRP A 67 3.79 -11.70 8.53
C TRP A 67 5.10 -12.24 7.98
N ILE A 68 6.07 -12.42 8.87
CA ILE A 68 7.39 -12.93 8.56
C ILE A 68 7.45 -14.38 9.07
N PRO A 69 7.77 -15.37 8.21
CA PRO A 69 7.91 -16.76 8.60
C PRO A 69 8.95 -16.98 9.71
N ASP A 70 8.86 -18.13 10.37
CA ASP A 70 9.98 -18.60 11.18
C ASP A 70 11.26 -18.72 10.32
N PRO A 71 12.46 -18.37 10.83
CA PRO A 71 13.70 -18.49 10.08
C PRO A 71 13.96 -19.86 9.46
N ALA A 72 13.48 -20.96 10.07
CA ALA A 72 13.58 -22.31 9.52
C ALA A 72 12.78 -22.50 8.21
N TYR A 73 11.78 -21.65 7.95
CA TYR A 73 10.91 -21.68 6.77
C TYR A 73 11.07 -20.42 5.90
N GLN A 74 11.93 -19.49 6.29
CA GLN A 74 12.09 -18.22 5.59
C GLN A 74 13.03 -18.38 4.40
N ARG A 75 12.61 -17.86 3.24
CA ARG A 75 13.49 -17.72 2.07
C ARG A 75 14.69 -16.84 2.41
N ASP A 76 15.88 -17.30 2.07
CA ASP A 76 17.09 -16.46 2.10
C ASP A 76 17.08 -15.52 0.89
N CYS A 77 16.97 -14.21 1.14
CA CYS A 77 16.92 -13.20 0.08
C CYS A 77 18.23 -13.04 -0.68
N ARG A 78 19.36 -13.51 -0.12
CA ARG A 78 20.70 -13.42 -0.74
C ARG A 78 20.98 -14.60 -1.65
N THR A 79 20.67 -15.81 -1.18
CA THR A 79 20.95 -17.05 -1.93
C THR A 79 19.76 -17.51 -2.77
N GLY A 80 18.57 -16.99 -2.49
CA GLY A 80 17.33 -17.48 -3.09
C GLY A 80 16.94 -18.89 -2.63
N HIS A 81 17.60 -19.43 -1.59
CA HIS A 81 17.26 -20.72 -1.03
C HIS A 81 15.88 -20.66 -0.35
N VAL A 82 15.03 -21.64 -0.67
CA VAL A 82 13.73 -21.86 -0.03
C VAL A 82 13.84 -23.12 0.83
N PRO A 83 13.68 -23.04 2.16
CA PRO A 83 13.69 -24.22 3.00
C PRO A 83 12.56 -25.20 2.67
N SER A 84 12.78 -26.48 2.93
CA SER A 84 11.72 -27.51 2.83
C SER A 84 10.58 -27.18 3.79
N GLY A 85 9.33 -27.35 3.34
CA GLY A 85 8.15 -27.05 4.15
C GLY A 85 7.74 -25.56 4.18
N ALA A 86 8.49 -24.67 3.51
CA ALA A 86 8.20 -23.24 3.52
C ALA A 86 6.85 -22.89 2.88
N ALA A 87 6.45 -23.61 1.83
CA ALA A 87 5.17 -23.38 1.15
C ALA A 87 3.97 -23.76 2.05
N GLU A 88 4.03 -24.93 2.68
CA GLU A 88 3.02 -25.41 3.62
C GLU A 88 2.93 -24.49 4.84
N HIS A 89 4.08 -24.11 5.40
CA HIS A 89 4.15 -23.18 6.52
C HIS A 89 3.55 -21.81 6.16
N TRP A 90 3.86 -21.27 4.99
CA TRP A 90 3.29 -20.02 4.49
C TRP A 90 1.78 -20.08 4.36
N GLN A 91 1.27 -21.14 3.73
CA GLN A 91 -0.17 -21.31 3.52
C GLN A 91 -0.91 -21.50 4.85
N ALA A 92 -0.40 -22.36 5.73
CA ALA A 92 -1.00 -22.64 7.03
C ALA A 92 -1.04 -21.39 7.92
N SER A 93 0.08 -20.68 8.03
CA SER A 93 0.20 -19.48 8.86
C SER A 93 -0.62 -18.32 8.32
N THR A 94 -0.63 -18.09 7.01
CA THR A 94 -1.47 -17.04 6.39
C THR A 94 -2.95 -17.33 6.59
N LYS A 95 -3.38 -18.59 6.45
CA LYS A 95 -4.76 -19.01 6.69
C LYS A 95 -5.16 -18.83 8.16
N ALA A 96 -4.28 -19.22 9.09
CA ALA A 96 -4.51 -19.06 10.52
C ALA A 96 -4.59 -17.57 10.91
N LEU A 97 -3.70 -16.73 10.38
CA LEU A 97 -3.71 -15.28 10.62
C LEU A 97 -5.02 -14.63 10.12
N LEU A 98 -5.47 -14.98 8.91
CA LEU A 98 -6.77 -14.54 8.39
C LEU A 98 -7.94 -14.99 9.28
N GLY A 99 -7.86 -16.21 9.83
CA GLY A 99 -8.84 -16.74 10.79
C GLY A 99 -8.93 -15.88 12.05
N VAL A 100 -7.78 -15.62 12.68
CA VAL A 100 -7.69 -14.77 13.89
C VAL A 100 -8.24 -13.36 13.62
N LEU A 101 -7.85 -12.73 12.51
CA LEU A 101 -8.33 -11.39 12.16
C LEU A 101 -9.85 -11.34 11.98
N ARG A 102 -10.44 -12.40 11.42
CA ARG A 102 -11.90 -12.54 11.27
C ARG A 102 -12.59 -12.73 12.62
N GLU A 103 -12.01 -13.51 13.52
CA GLU A 103 -12.53 -13.70 14.89
C GLU A 103 -12.52 -12.39 15.70
N LEU A 104 -11.58 -11.49 15.41
CA LEU A 104 -11.55 -10.12 15.95
C LEU A 104 -12.58 -9.18 15.30
N GLY A 105 -13.42 -9.67 14.38
CA GLY A 105 -14.42 -8.87 13.67
C GLY A 105 -13.85 -7.93 12.60
N LEU A 106 -12.61 -8.16 12.17
CA LEU A 106 -11.96 -7.36 11.12
C LEU A 106 -12.15 -8.00 9.74
N GLY A 107 -12.21 -7.14 8.72
CA GLY A 107 -11.98 -7.58 7.36
C GLY A 107 -10.48 -7.75 7.14
N ALA A 108 -10.09 -8.84 6.50
CA ALA A 108 -8.69 -9.10 6.17
C ALA A 108 -8.57 -9.91 4.88
N ALA A 109 -7.59 -9.56 4.05
CA ALA A 109 -7.29 -10.26 2.81
C ALA A 109 -5.81 -10.16 2.47
N VAL A 110 -5.30 -11.20 1.80
CA VAL A 110 -4.06 -11.08 1.02
C VAL A 110 -4.41 -10.25 -0.21
N THR A 111 -3.83 -9.06 -0.32
CA THR A 111 -4.11 -8.11 -1.39
C THR A 111 -2.88 -7.90 -2.26
N GLY A 112 -3.14 -7.46 -3.49
CA GLY A 112 -2.13 -7.29 -4.50
C GLY A 112 -1.82 -8.59 -5.24
N PRO A 113 -0.91 -8.51 -6.22
CA PRO A 113 -0.45 -9.68 -6.96
C PRO A 113 0.13 -10.79 -6.09
N PRO A 114 0.15 -12.05 -6.59
CA PRO A 114 0.46 -13.22 -5.78
C PRO A 114 1.83 -13.15 -5.10
N ARG A 115 1.87 -13.52 -3.82
CA ARG A 115 3.08 -13.70 -3.02
C ARG A 115 3.16 -15.13 -2.49
N THR A 116 4.37 -15.71 -2.54
CA THR A 116 4.65 -17.08 -2.10
C THR A 116 5.98 -17.14 -1.36
N ALA A 117 6.23 -18.22 -0.63
CA ALA A 117 7.53 -18.48 0.00
C ALA A 117 8.70 -18.53 -0.99
N GLU A 118 8.42 -18.85 -2.26
CA GLU A 118 9.45 -18.86 -3.32
C GLU A 118 9.81 -17.46 -3.80
N THR A 119 8.87 -16.52 -3.72
CA THR A 119 9.00 -15.20 -4.34
C THR A 119 9.30 -14.11 -3.32
N HIS A 120 8.89 -14.28 -2.06
CA HIS A 120 8.92 -13.24 -1.03
C HIS A 120 9.40 -13.79 0.31
N THR A 121 9.96 -12.90 1.15
CA THR A 121 10.41 -13.24 2.51
C THR A 121 9.30 -13.09 3.56
N SER A 122 8.16 -12.52 3.20
CA SER A 122 7.04 -12.23 4.10
C SER A 122 5.71 -12.17 3.34
N ALA A 123 4.63 -12.61 4.00
CA ALA A 123 3.29 -12.36 3.52
C ALA A 123 2.84 -10.97 4.00
N GLU A 124 1.96 -10.33 3.24
CA GLU A 124 1.36 -9.08 3.63
C GLU A 124 -0.15 -9.16 3.43
N LEU A 125 -0.86 -8.58 4.39
CA LEU A 125 -2.29 -8.58 4.43
C LEU A 125 -2.77 -7.15 4.63
N LEU A 126 -3.84 -6.80 3.95
CA LEU A 126 -4.60 -5.61 4.27
C LEU A 126 -5.65 -5.99 5.32
N VAL A 127 -5.72 -5.22 6.38
CA VAL A 127 -6.65 -5.43 7.51
C VAL A 127 -7.45 -4.16 7.69
N TRP A 128 -8.77 -4.26 7.79
CA TRP A 128 -9.63 -3.10 7.91
C TRP A 128 -10.78 -3.32 8.89
N GLN A 129 -11.21 -2.22 9.50
CA GLN A 129 -12.47 -2.18 10.21
C GLN A 129 -13.59 -1.96 9.18
N PRO A 130 -14.53 -2.91 9.01
CA PRO A 130 -15.65 -2.71 8.11
C PRO A 130 -16.56 -1.59 8.61
N GLY A 131 -17.01 -0.75 7.67
CA GLY A 131 -18.08 0.21 7.85
C GLY A 131 -19.37 -0.24 7.15
N PRO A 132 -20.46 0.55 7.28
CA PRO A 132 -21.77 0.21 6.70
C PRO A 132 -21.72 -0.04 5.19
N ASP A 133 -20.87 0.71 4.48
CA ASP A 133 -20.71 0.64 3.03
C ASP A 133 -19.52 -0.23 2.58
N THR A 134 -18.87 -0.94 3.51
CA THR A 134 -17.79 -1.85 3.14
C THR A 134 -18.35 -3.07 2.41
N PRO A 135 -17.83 -3.41 1.21
CA PRO A 135 -18.24 -4.63 0.52
C PRO A 135 -18.08 -5.86 1.40
N ALA A 136 -19.08 -6.74 1.41
CA ALA A 136 -19.03 -8.01 2.16
C ALA A 136 -17.84 -8.88 1.75
N GLN A 137 -17.38 -8.74 0.50
CA GLN A 137 -16.20 -9.41 -0.01
C GLN A 137 -15.24 -8.39 -0.63
N TRP A 138 -14.06 -8.25 -0.03
CA TRP A 138 -12.96 -7.46 -0.55
C TRP A 138 -11.63 -8.17 -0.28
N SER A 139 -10.69 -8.22 -1.23
CA SER A 139 -10.89 -7.92 -2.65
C SER A 139 -11.83 -8.96 -3.33
N PRO A 140 -12.38 -8.66 -4.52
CA PRO A 140 -13.10 -9.65 -5.30
C PRO A 140 -12.24 -10.89 -5.60
N PRO A 141 -12.83 -12.11 -5.64
CA PRO A 141 -12.12 -13.32 -6.03
C PRO A 141 -11.43 -13.17 -7.38
N GLY A 142 -10.19 -13.64 -7.48
CA GLY A 142 -9.44 -13.59 -8.74
C GLY A 142 -9.05 -12.18 -9.19
N ALA A 143 -9.16 -11.16 -8.33
CA ALA A 143 -8.80 -9.77 -8.65
C ALA A 143 -7.39 -9.61 -9.25
N TRP A 144 -6.45 -10.50 -8.93
CA TRP A 144 -5.09 -10.50 -9.49
C TRP A 144 -4.75 -11.81 -10.21
N ALA A 145 -5.76 -12.57 -10.65
CA ALA A 145 -5.54 -13.78 -11.44
C ALA A 145 -4.79 -13.42 -12.74
N GLY A 146 -3.70 -14.13 -13.03
CA GLY A 146 -2.85 -13.86 -14.19
C GLY A 146 -1.94 -12.64 -14.07
N VAL A 147 -2.00 -11.88 -12.97
CA VAL A 147 -1.07 -10.78 -12.73
C VAL A 147 0.24 -11.36 -12.16
N PRO A 148 1.42 -11.00 -12.71
CA PRO A 148 2.69 -11.48 -12.19
C PRO A 148 2.93 -10.98 -10.76
N PRO A 149 3.72 -11.71 -9.93
CA PRO A 149 4.05 -11.29 -8.58
C PRO A 149 4.61 -9.86 -8.52
N THR A 150 4.23 -9.08 -7.51
CA THR A 150 4.76 -7.72 -7.31
C THR A 150 6.26 -7.74 -7.06
N ARG A 151 6.96 -6.69 -7.47
CA ARG A 151 8.35 -6.47 -7.05
C ARG A 151 8.39 -5.85 -5.63
N PRO A 152 9.43 -6.13 -4.82
CA PRO A 152 10.49 -7.08 -5.08
C PRO A 152 9.97 -8.52 -4.96
N ASN A 153 10.02 -9.26 -6.07
CA ASN A 153 9.94 -10.71 -6.07
C ASN A 153 11.37 -11.20 -6.32
N HIS A 154 11.83 -12.12 -5.48
CA HIS A 154 13.22 -12.56 -5.41
C HIS A 154 13.52 -13.72 -6.37
N VAL A 155 12.74 -13.86 -7.44
CA VAL A 155 12.97 -14.86 -8.49
C VAL A 155 14.30 -14.59 -9.20
N ASP A 156 14.69 -13.32 -9.34
CA ASP A 156 15.88 -12.89 -10.09
C ASP A 156 17.05 -12.42 -9.20
N GLY A 157 17.03 -12.75 -7.90
CA GLY A 157 18.12 -12.44 -6.95
C GLY A 157 18.29 -10.97 -6.56
N TRP A 158 17.79 -10.01 -7.35
CA TRP A 158 17.72 -8.56 -7.08
C TRP A 158 16.53 -7.95 -7.83
N PRO A 159 15.90 -6.86 -7.35
CA PRO A 159 14.82 -6.18 -8.08
C PRO A 159 15.37 -5.51 -9.35
N ARG A 160 15.47 -6.28 -10.44
CA ARG A 160 15.67 -5.75 -11.80
C ARG A 160 14.33 -5.83 -12.53
N TRP A 161 13.90 -4.70 -13.08
CA TRP A 161 12.75 -4.64 -13.96
C TRP A 161 13.20 -5.03 -15.38
N ASN A 162 12.73 -6.16 -15.90
CA ASN A 162 12.88 -6.48 -17.33
C ASN A 162 11.89 -5.68 -18.18
N GLU A 163 10.79 -5.20 -17.57
CA GLU A 163 9.83 -4.25 -18.12
C GLU A 163 10.20 -2.82 -17.72
N PRO A 164 9.62 -1.78 -18.34
CA PRO A 164 9.76 -0.42 -17.84
C PRO A 164 9.26 -0.34 -16.40
N ASP A 165 10.12 0.10 -15.48
CA ASP A 165 9.75 0.43 -14.10
C ASP A 165 8.48 1.29 -14.09
N PRO A 166 7.36 0.84 -13.48
CA PRO A 166 6.10 1.58 -13.42
C PRO A 166 6.26 3.01 -12.91
N CYS A 167 7.19 3.23 -11.97
CA CYS A 167 7.47 4.57 -11.46
C CYS A 167 8.04 5.47 -12.54
N ARG A 168 9.04 4.98 -13.24
CA ARG A 168 9.66 5.72 -14.34
C ARG A 168 8.67 5.98 -15.46
N GLU A 169 7.86 4.99 -15.81
CA GLU A 169 6.85 5.13 -16.86
C GLU A 169 5.84 6.24 -16.53
N VAL A 170 5.23 6.20 -15.34
CA VAL A 170 4.26 7.22 -14.91
C VAL A 170 4.93 8.59 -14.78
N ALA A 171 6.16 8.64 -14.23
CA ALA A 171 6.90 9.90 -14.12
C ALA A 171 7.21 10.52 -15.48
N ASP A 172 7.65 9.72 -16.45
CA ASP A 172 7.97 10.20 -17.80
C ASP A 172 6.71 10.64 -18.55
N ALA A 173 5.60 9.90 -18.42
CA ALA A 173 4.31 10.28 -19.00
C ALA A 173 3.80 11.62 -18.44
N LEU A 174 3.88 11.81 -17.11
CA LEU A 174 3.50 13.07 -16.46
C LEU A 174 4.42 14.23 -16.86
N ARG A 175 5.73 14.01 -17.03
CA ARG A 175 6.67 15.03 -17.53
C ARG A 175 6.32 15.48 -18.94
N VAL A 176 6.03 14.53 -19.84
CA VAL A 176 5.62 14.85 -21.22
C VAL A 176 4.31 15.64 -21.21
N ARG A 177 3.34 15.23 -20.38
CA ARG A 177 2.08 15.95 -20.24
C ARG A 177 2.27 17.37 -19.70
N ALA A 178 3.10 17.55 -18.67
CA ALA A 178 3.43 18.86 -18.12
C ALA A 178 4.05 19.79 -19.17
N ARG A 179 5.02 19.32 -19.97
CA ARG A 179 5.61 20.11 -21.07
C ARG A 179 4.58 20.53 -22.11
N LYS A 180 3.65 19.62 -22.46
CA LYS A 180 2.56 19.94 -23.39
C LYS A 180 1.69 21.08 -22.85
N ARG A 181 1.38 21.07 -21.55
CA ARG A 181 0.60 22.14 -20.90
C ARG A 181 1.32 23.48 -20.92
N GLU A 182 2.63 23.48 -20.67
CA GLU A 182 3.45 24.70 -20.75
C GLU A 182 3.37 25.33 -22.14
N VAL A 183 3.46 24.52 -23.21
CA VAL A 183 3.28 24.96 -24.60
C VAL A 183 1.86 25.49 -24.86
N GLU A 184 0.86 24.89 -24.22
CA GLU A 184 -0.55 25.32 -24.27
C GLU A 184 -0.84 26.57 -23.40
N GLY A 185 0.17 27.15 -22.75
CA GLY A 185 0.01 28.32 -21.86
C GLY A 185 -0.71 28.01 -20.55
N GLN A 186 -0.82 26.74 -20.17
CA GLN A 186 -1.44 26.33 -18.91
C GLN A 186 -0.38 26.24 -17.81
N PRO A 187 -0.44 27.08 -16.75
CA PRO A 187 0.56 27.08 -15.70
C PRO A 187 0.52 25.77 -14.89
N ALA A 188 1.69 25.33 -14.44
CA ALA A 188 1.80 24.22 -13.50
C ALA A 188 1.26 24.64 -12.13
N ILE A 189 0.33 23.85 -11.57
CA ILE A 189 -0.26 24.11 -10.25
C ILE A 189 0.55 23.35 -9.19
N GLY A 190 1.89 23.33 -9.25
CA GLY A 190 2.75 22.61 -8.30
C GLY A 190 3.72 21.63 -8.95
N SER A 191 4.23 20.67 -8.15
CA SER A 191 5.19 19.66 -8.61
C SER A 191 4.74 18.25 -8.26
N VAL A 192 5.17 17.27 -9.06
CA VAL A 192 4.80 15.86 -8.86
C VAL A 192 6.06 15.01 -8.79
N SER A 193 6.10 14.08 -7.83
CA SER A 193 7.09 12.99 -7.78
C SER A 193 6.36 11.66 -7.73
N VAL A 194 6.96 10.61 -8.30
CA VAL A 194 6.36 9.27 -8.35
C VAL A 194 7.25 8.31 -7.57
N ARG A 195 6.64 7.42 -6.79
CA ARG A 195 7.32 6.42 -5.96
C ARG A 195 6.64 5.07 -6.06
N ASP A 196 7.40 4.00 -5.83
CA ASP A 196 6.87 2.65 -5.81
C ASP A 196 5.82 2.52 -4.72
N GLN A 197 4.80 1.72 -5.00
CA GLN A 197 3.77 1.39 -4.04
C GLN A 197 3.84 -0.08 -3.69
N ASP A 198 3.77 -0.35 -2.39
CA ASP A 198 3.73 -1.70 -1.83
C ASP A 198 2.55 -2.50 -2.40
N GLY A 199 2.81 -3.75 -2.82
CA GLY A 199 1.86 -4.63 -3.50
C GLY A 199 0.55 -4.81 -2.74
N VAL A 200 0.63 -4.92 -1.42
CA VAL A 200 -0.53 -5.07 -0.52
C VAL A 200 -1.50 -3.87 -0.61
N LEU A 201 -1.03 -2.73 -1.09
CA LEU A 201 -1.82 -1.50 -1.22
C LEU A 201 -2.39 -1.30 -2.62
N TRP A 202 -2.19 -2.26 -3.53
CA TRP A 202 -2.68 -2.16 -4.90
C TRP A 202 -4.20 -2.37 -4.96
N PRO A 203 -4.92 -1.60 -5.78
CA PRO A 203 -6.33 -1.85 -6.02
C PRO A 203 -6.56 -3.20 -6.72
N PRO A 204 -7.75 -3.82 -6.55
CA PRO A 204 -8.15 -5.01 -7.30
C PRO A 204 -7.97 -4.84 -8.81
N GLY A 205 -7.39 -5.83 -9.48
CA GLY A 205 -7.17 -5.78 -10.94
C GLY A 205 -5.90 -5.06 -11.36
N ALA A 206 -5.20 -4.37 -10.46
CA ALA A 206 -3.99 -3.63 -10.82
C ALA A 206 -2.84 -4.57 -11.20
N HIS A 207 -2.23 -4.35 -12.37
CA HIS A 207 -0.98 -5.03 -12.77
C HIS A 207 0.27 -4.18 -12.55
N ALA A 208 0.08 -2.87 -12.37
CA ALA A 208 1.12 -1.93 -12.00
C ALA A 208 0.48 -0.82 -11.17
N CYS A 209 1.11 -0.44 -10.07
CA CYS A 209 0.61 0.59 -9.17
C CYS A 209 1.77 1.37 -8.56
N VAL A 210 1.62 2.69 -8.47
CA VAL A 210 2.59 3.64 -7.94
C VAL A 210 1.88 4.69 -7.09
N CYS A 211 2.64 5.44 -6.30
CA CYS A 211 2.16 6.60 -5.56
C CYS A 211 2.70 7.88 -6.21
N ALA A 212 1.81 8.71 -6.75
CA ALA A 212 2.14 10.06 -7.17
C ALA A 212 1.96 11.02 -5.99
N LEU A 213 3.04 11.71 -5.62
CA LEU A 213 3.06 12.76 -4.61
C LEU A 213 2.99 14.11 -5.31
N TRP A 214 1.88 14.80 -5.17
CA TRP A 214 1.72 16.17 -5.62
C TRP A 214 2.07 17.14 -4.49
N CYS A 215 2.89 18.15 -4.77
CA CYS A 215 3.35 19.14 -3.82
C CYS A 215 2.88 20.54 -4.20
N LEU A 216 2.48 21.32 -3.19
CA LEU A 216 2.13 22.73 -3.35
C LEU A 216 3.29 23.53 -3.97
N ALA A 217 2.94 24.45 -4.86
CA ALA A 217 3.86 25.49 -5.31
C ALA A 217 4.35 26.33 -4.11
N GLU A 218 5.56 26.86 -4.20
CA GLU A 218 6.25 27.50 -3.07
C GLU A 218 5.42 28.60 -2.39
N GLY A 219 4.78 29.48 -3.18
CA GLY A 219 3.91 30.55 -2.67
C GLY A 219 2.61 30.09 -2.01
N HIS A 220 2.27 28.80 -2.09
CA HIS A 220 1.07 28.22 -1.47
C HIS A 220 1.40 27.26 -0.33
N ARG A 221 2.69 27.06 -0.01
CA ARG A 221 3.11 26.23 1.13
C ARG A 221 2.71 26.89 2.45
N ARG A 222 2.37 26.05 3.42
CA ARG A 222 2.05 26.48 4.78
C ARG A 222 3.30 26.94 5.50
N ASP A 223 3.16 27.86 6.44
CA ASP A 223 4.11 28.01 7.53
C ASP A 223 4.06 26.75 8.43
N ALA A 224 5.12 26.51 9.21
CA ALA A 224 5.25 25.26 9.96
C ALA A 224 4.12 25.04 10.99
N SER A 225 3.40 26.08 11.41
CA SER A 225 2.50 26.06 12.57
C SER A 225 1.04 26.48 12.31
N GLY A 226 0.69 27.11 11.19
CA GLY A 226 -0.66 27.64 10.95
C GLY A 226 -1.64 26.69 10.24
N PRO A 227 -2.95 26.97 10.22
CA PRO A 227 -3.89 26.29 9.32
C PRO A 227 -3.58 26.62 7.85
N ARG A 228 -4.02 25.78 6.90
CA ARG A 228 -3.90 26.13 5.46
C ARG A 228 -4.77 27.34 5.16
N SER A 229 -4.23 28.31 4.43
CA SER A 229 -5.04 29.42 3.90
C SER A 229 -6.08 28.91 2.89
N ALA A 230 -7.16 29.65 2.70
CA ALA A 230 -8.16 29.32 1.67
C ALA A 230 -7.53 29.24 0.26
N ALA A 231 -6.57 30.11 -0.05
CA ALA A 231 -5.83 30.07 -1.31
C ALA A 231 -4.99 28.80 -1.45
N SER A 232 -4.31 28.36 -0.38
CA SER A 232 -3.58 27.09 -0.36
C SER A 232 -4.51 25.89 -0.52
N GLN A 233 -5.72 25.94 0.06
CA GLN A 233 -6.71 24.88 -0.09
C GLN A 233 -7.25 24.80 -1.52
N LEU A 234 -7.57 25.94 -2.15
CA LEU A 234 -7.97 25.99 -3.56
C LEU A 234 -6.86 25.48 -4.47
N HIS A 235 -5.60 25.89 -4.24
CA HIS A 235 -4.46 25.40 -4.99
C HIS A 235 -4.25 23.89 -4.80
N TRP A 236 -4.46 23.37 -3.58
CA TRP A 236 -4.40 21.94 -3.29
C TRP A 236 -5.44 21.15 -4.08
N HIS A 237 -6.70 21.59 -4.06
CA HIS A 237 -7.77 20.90 -4.80
C HIS A 237 -7.57 21.01 -6.31
N GLY A 238 -7.21 22.20 -6.79
CA GLY A 238 -6.93 22.44 -8.21
C GLY A 238 -5.77 21.59 -8.72
N GLY A 239 -4.66 21.48 -7.97
CA GLY A 239 -3.51 20.71 -8.38
C GLY A 239 -3.73 19.19 -8.41
N ILE A 240 -4.56 18.66 -7.50
CA ILE A 240 -4.89 17.23 -7.52
C ILE A 240 -5.93 16.91 -8.59
N GLY A 241 -6.93 17.77 -8.77
CA GLY A 241 -7.85 17.64 -9.90
C GLY A 241 -7.06 17.64 -11.21
N GLN A 242 -6.14 18.59 -11.37
CA GLN A 242 -5.22 18.66 -12.50
C GLN A 242 -4.41 17.37 -12.70
N LEU A 243 -3.81 16.83 -11.63
CA LEU A 243 -3.05 15.58 -11.68
C LEU A 243 -3.94 14.38 -12.07
N GLN A 244 -5.13 14.27 -11.50
CA GLN A 244 -6.03 13.15 -11.80
C GLN A 244 -6.59 13.23 -13.23
N ASP A 245 -6.87 14.43 -13.73
CA ASP A 245 -7.26 14.66 -15.13
C ASP A 245 -6.12 14.27 -16.07
N ASP A 246 -4.88 14.66 -15.76
CA ASP A 246 -3.72 14.30 -16.56
C ASP A 246 -3.47 12.79 -16.56
N LEU A 247 -3.59 12.12 -15.40
CA LEU A 247 -3.49 10.67 -15.30
C LEU A 247 -4.59 9.96 -16.09
N SER A 248 -5.83 10.45 -16.01
CA SER A 248 -6.96 9.92 -16.79
C SER A 248 -6.74 10.07 -18.29
N ALA A 249 -6.29 11.23 -18.75
CA ALA A 249 -5.95 11.49 -20.15
C ALA A 249 -4.81 10.59 -20.67
N LEU A 250 -3.93 10.15 -19.78
CA LEU A 250 -2.85 9.20 -20.05
C LEU A 250 -3.30 7.72 -19.94
N GLY A 251 -4.57 7.46 -19.62
CA GLY A 251 -5.15 6.12 -19.52
C GLY A 251 -4.87 5.41 -18.18
N TYR A 252 -4.45 6.13 -17.15
CA TYR A 252 -4.29 5.60 -15.80
C TYR A 252 -5.57 5.77 -14.99
N GLN A 253 -5.80 4.83 -14.08
CA GLN A 253 -6.77 4.99 -13.01
C GLN A 253 -6.08 5.65 -11.81
N SER A 254 -6.82 6.44 -11.05
CA SER A 254 -6.27 7.12 -9.88
C SER A 254 -7.27 7.25 -8.73
N ARG A 255 -6.75 7.29 -7.50
CA ARG A 255 -7.53 7.47 -6.28
C ARG A 255 -6.74 8.30 -5.29
N THR A 256 -7.42 9.25 -4.66
CA THR A 256 -6.85 10.12 -3.63
C THR A 256 -7.82 10.19 -2.45
N ALA A 257 -7.29 10.44 -1.27
CA ALA A 257 -8.06 10.63 -0.06
C ALA A 257 -8.38 12.12 0.13
N TRP A 258 -9.35 12.63 -0.62
CA TRP A 258 -9.73 14.05 -0.66
C TRP A 258 -9.95 14.66 0.74
N GLU A 259 -10.58 13.92 1.65
CA GLU A 259 -11.14 14.47 2.89
C GLU A 259 -10.50 13.91 4.16
N HIS A 260 -9.43 13.12 4.08
CA HIS A 260 -8.84 12.53 5.29
C HIS A 260 -8.00 13.56 6.06
N HIS A 261 -8.27 13.73 7.37
CA HIS A 261 -7.60 14.69 8.25
C HIS A 261 -6.06 14.58 8.28
N ALA A 262 -5.50 13.41 7.95
CA ALA A 262 -4.06 13.22 7.81
C ALA A 262 -3.49 13.80 6.50
N ALA A 263 -4.28 13.85 5.41
CA ALA A 263 -3.88 14.40 4.11
C ALA A 263 -3.82 15.94 4.10
N THR A 264 -4.50 16.60 5.05
CA THR A 264 -4.47 18.06 5.20
C THR A 264 -3.27 18.57 6.02
N ARG A 265 -2.59 17.69 6.76
CA ARG A 265 -1.39 18.03 7.56
C ARG A 265 -0.10 17.95 6.76
N GLU A 266 -0.03 17.03 5.81
CA GLU A 266 1.14 16.83 4.96
C GLU A 266 1.15 17.91 3.86
N GLY A 267 2.27 18.60 3.62
CA GLY A 267 2.40 19.66 2.59
C GLY A 267 2.30 19.17 1.15
N PHE A 268 1.80 17.95 0.96
CA PHE A 268 1.67 17.23 -0.28
C PHE A 268 0.38 16.39 -0.25
N ALA A 269 -0.06 15.94 -1.41
CA ALA A 269 -1.14 14.99 -1.58
C ALA A 269 -0.60 13.69 -2.17
N ARG A 270 -1.22 12.59 -1.79
CA ARG A 270 -0.92 11.26 -2.32
C ARG A 270 -2.04 10.82 -3.24
N VAL A 271 -1.67 10.44 -4.45
CA VAL A 271 -2.57 9.85 -5.42
C VAL A 271 -2.05 8.46 -5.73
N LEU A 272 -2.84 7.45 -5.41
CA LEU A 272 -2.60 6.08 -5.85
C LEU A 272 -2.90 6.04 -7.35
N VAL A 273 -1.95 5.56 -8.15
CA VAL A 273 -2.04 5.53 -9.61
C VAL A 273 -1.81 4.11 -10.08
N TRP A 274 -2.70 3.57 -10.91
CA TRP A 274 -2.55 2.19 -11.39
C TRP A 274 -3.09 2.00 -12.80
N ARG A 275 -2.73 0.85 -13.37
CA ARG A 275 -3.39 0.30 -14.56
C ARG A 275 -3.97 -1.06 -14.21
N GLY A 276 -5.22 -1.28 -14.62
CA GLY A 276 -5.87 -2.58 -14.52
C GLY A 276 -5.33 -3.56 -15.58
N ALA A 277 -5.46 -4.87 -15.36
CA ALA A 277 -5.14 -5.89 -16.35
C ALA A 277 -5.67 -5.48 -17.73
N ARG A 278 -4.78 -5.33 -18.72
CA ARG A 278 -5.24 -5.18 -20.11
C ARG A 278 -6.04 -6.45 -20.40
N PRO A 279 -7.26 -6.36 -20.96
CA PRO A 279 -7.89 -7.56 -21.50
C PRO A 279 -6.86 -8.22 -22.40
N ALA A 280 -6.59 -9.52 -22.16
CA ALA A 280 -5.67 -10.27 -23.00
C ALA A 280 -6.09 -10.01 -24.45
N ALA A 281 -5.16 -9.51 -25.28
CA ALA A 281 -5.42 -9.43 -26.71
C ALA A 281 -5.90 -10.82 -27.12
N SER A 282 -7.15 -10.92 -27.57
CA SER A 282 -7.67 -12.20 -28.04
C SER A 282 -6.73 -12.66 -29.15
N PRO A 283 -6.22 -13.90 -29.10
CA PRO A 283 -5.35 -14.42 -30.14
C PRO A 283 -6.05 -14.40 -31.51
#